data_AF-A0A3A9EL00-F1
#
_entry.id   AF-A0A3A9EL00-F1
#
_cell.length_a   1.000
_cell.length_b   1.000
_cell.length_c   1.000
_cell.angle_alpha   90.00
_cell.angle_beta   90.00
_cell.angle_gamma   90.00
#
_symmetry.space_group_name_H-M   'P 1'
#
loop_
_entity.id
_entity.type
_entity.pdbx_description
1 polymer ?
#
loop_
_entity_poly.entity_id
_entity_poly.type
_entity_poly.pdbx_seq_one_letter_code
_entity_poly.pdbx_strand_id
1 'polypeptide(L)'
;MPKTRLLTPEARMNEQLLATIDKYKRIARITRYGDLGPRIGKCAATANNRIKSPGTFTLDELRKLVRSLHIPPEDLLPAIYEGKGRV
;
A
#
# COMPACT_ATOMS: atom_id res chain seq x y z
N MET A 1 -21.67 20.22 -9.80
CA MET A 1 -20.48 20.40 -8.93
C MET A 1 -19.95 19.03 -8.57
N PRO A 2 -18.67 18.69 -8.85
CA PRO A 2 -18.14 17.42 -8.41
C PRO A 2 -18.20 17.40 -6.88
N LYS A 3 -18.85 16.39 -6.30
CA LYS A 3 -18.85 16.16 -4.86
C LYS A 3 -17.42 15.78 -4.49
N THR A 4 -16.61 16.75 -4.08
CA THR A 4 -15.30 16.50 -3.47
C THR A 4 -15.58 15.74 -2.18
N ARG A 5 -15.65 14.40 -2.26
CA ARG A 5 -15.74 13.53 -1.10
C ARG A 5 -14.43 13.79 -0.35
N LEU A 6 -14.51 14.56 0.74
CA LEU A 6 -13.38 14.75 1.63
C LEU A 6 -12.99 13.36 2.13
N LEU A 7 -11.92 12.81 1.56
CA LEU A 7 -11.35 11.54 2.00
C LEU A 7 -10.94 11.70 3.46
N THR A 8 -11.41 10.78 4.30
CA THR A 8 -10.95 10.70 5.69
C THR A 8 -9.43 10.51 5.69
N PRO A 9 -8.72 10.92 6.76
CA PRO A 9 -7.27 10.73 6.85
C PRO A 9 -6.83 9.29 6.55
N GLU A 10 -7.60 8.31 7.00
CA GLU A 10 -7.35 6.88 6.79
C GLU A 10 -7.51 6.48 5.32
N ALA A 11 -8.50 7.05 4.63
CA ALA A 11 -8.72 6.80 3.21
C ALA A 11 -7.57 7.36 2.35
N ARG A 12 -7.04 8.55 2.70
CA ARG A 12 -5.88 9.14 2.03
C ARG A 12 -4.61 8.30 2.25
N MET A 13 -4.35 7.90 3.48
CA MET A 13 -3.25 7.00 3.84
C MET A 13 -3.31 5.68 3.05
N ASN A 14 -4.51 5.09 2.93
CA ASN A 14 -4.73 3.87 2.16
C ASN A 14 -4.44 4.06 0.66
N GLU A 15 -4.91 5.17 0.06
CA GLU A 15 -4.62 5.48 -1.35
C GLU A 15 -3.13 5.71 -1.60
N GLN A 16 -2.45 6.44 -0.71
CA GLN A 16 -1.01 6.66 -0.79
C GLN A 16 -0.24 5.35 -0.67
N LEU A 17 -0.60 4.50 0.29
CA LEU A 17 0.02 3.19 0.46
C LEU A 17 -0.18 2.31 -0.78
N LEU A 18 -1.37 2.31 -1.37
CA LEU A 18 -1.65 1.60 -2.61
C LEU A 18 -0.80 2.12 -3.78
N ALA A 19 -0.67 3.45 -3.91
CA ALA A 19 0.14 4.08 -4.94
C ALA A 19 1.62 3.70 -4.80
N THR A 20 2.15 3.70 -3.58
CA THR A 20 3.53 3.26 -3.30
C THR A 20 3.70 1.78 -3.66
N ILE A 21 2.78 0.90 -3.25
CA ILE A 21 2.85 -0.53 -3.59
C ILE A 21 2.81 -0.72 -5.11
N ASP A 22 1.96 -0.01 -5.85
CA ASP A 22 1.88 -0.13 -7.31
C ASP A 22 3.16 0.36 -8.01
N LYS A 23 3.72 1.49 -7.56
CA LYS A 23 5.00 2.02 -8.05
C LYS A 23 6.10 0.96 -7.95
N TYR A 24 6.30 0.40 -6.76
CA TYR A 24 7.37 -0.57 -6.51
C TYR A 24 7.09 -1.93 -7.14
N LYS A 25 5.82 -2.34 -7.25
CA LYS A 25 5.42 -3.52 -8.04
C LYS A 25 5.89 -3.38 -9.49
N ARG A 26 5.68 -2.23 -10.12
CA ARG A 26 6.13 -1.96 -11.50
C ARG A 26 7.66 -1.96 -11.62
N ILE A 27 8.36 -1.34 -10.67
CA ILE A 27 9.84 -1.35 -10.63
C ILE A 27 10.37 -2.79 -10.53
N ALA A 28 9.74 -3.62 -9.70
CA ALA A 28 10.05 -5.04 -9.56
C ALA A 28 9.61 -5.91 -10.76
N ARG A 29 9.07 -5.31 -11.83
CA ARG A 29 8.53 -5.98 -13.03
C ARG A 29 7.44 -7.01 -12.71
N ILE A 30 6.70 -6.78 -11.63
CA ILE A 30 5.56 -7.61 -11.25
C ILE A 30 4.31 -7.01 -11.89
N THR A 31 3.55 -7.82 -12.63
CA THR A 31 2.38 -7.32 -13.37
C THR A 31 1.12 -7.34 -12.49
N ARG A 32 0.93 -8.41 -11.71
CA ARG A 32 -0.30 -8.63 -10.94
C ARG A 32 -0.01 -8.57 -9.44
N TYR A 33 -0.96 -8.03 -8.68
CA TYR A 33 -0.88 -8.05 -7.22
C TYR A 33 -0.90 -9.47 -6.63
N GLY A 34 -1.52 -10.42 -7.34
CA GLY A 34 -1.51 -11.82 -6.93
C GLY A 34 -0.11 -12.43 -6.83
N ASP A 35 0.83 -11.95 -7.64
CA ASP A 35 2.22 -12.44 -7.66
C ASP A 35 3.01 -11.98 -6.42
N LEU A 36 2.47 -11.04 -5.65
CA LEU A 36 3.00 -10.63 -4.35
C LEU A 36 2.56 -11.57 -3.22
N GLY A 37 1.59 -12.46 -3.47
CA GLY A 37 1.07 -13.41 -2.48
C GLY A 37 2.15 -14.26 -1.82
N PRO A 38 3.01 -14.96 -2.57
CA PRO A 38 4.10 -15.76 -1.99
C PRO A 38 5.02 -14.94 -1.09
N ARG A 39 5.24 -13.65 -1.40
CA ARG A 39 6.11 -12.74 -0.64
C ARG A 39 5.51 -12.33 0.71
N ILE A 40 4.20 -12.41 0.86
CA ILE A 40 3.48 -12.16 2.13
C ILE A 40 2.90 -13.45 2.75
N GLY A 41 3.23 -14.62 2.21
CA GLY A 41 2.73 -15.92 2.69
C GLY A 41 1.24 -16.14 2.45
N LYS A 42 0.68 -15.59 1.36
CA LYS A 42 -0.73 -15.70 0.99
C LYS A 42 -0.90 -16.24 -0.44
N CYS A 43 -2.06 -16.81 -0.73
CA CYS A 43 -2.41 -17.14 -2.11
C CYS A 43 -2.70 -15.87 -2.93
N ALA A 44 -2.62 -15.99 -4.25
CA ALA A 44 -2.76 -14.86 -5.17
C ALA A 44 -4.09 -14.10 -5.02
N ALA A 45 -5.20 -14.83 -4.79
CA ALA A 45 -6.52 -14.23 -4.61
C ALA A 45 -6.57 -13.37 -3.33
N THR A 46 -6.08 -13.90 -2.21
CA THR A 46 -6.02 -13.16 -0.94
C THR A 46 -5.09 -11.95 -1.03
N ALA A 47 -3.94 -12.09 -1.69
CA ALA A 47 -3.01 -10.97 -1.90
C ALA A 47 -3.64 -9.86 -2.73
N ASN A 48 -4.32 -10.20 -3.83
CA ASN A 48 -5.01 -9.22 -4.66
C ASN A 48 -6.10 -8.45 -3.89
N ASN A 49 -6.90 -9.17 -3.09
CA ASN A 49 -7.95 -8.55 -2.27
C ASN A 49 -7.36 -7.65 -1.18
N ARG A 50 -6.32 -8.11 -0.47
CA ARG A 50 -5.66 -7.31 0.57
C ARG A 50 -4.98 -6.08 0.00
N ILE A 51 -4.25 -6.20 -1.11
CA ILE A 51 -3.56 -5.06 -1.73
C ILE A 51 -4.56 -4.01 -2.23
N LYS A 52 -5.70 -4.42 -2.79
CA LYS A 52 -6.79 -3.50 -3.15
C LYS A 52 -7.51 -2.88 -1.94
N SER A 53 -7.25 -3.36 -0.73
CA SER A 53 -7.83 -2.85 0.52
C SER A 53 -6.73 -2.71 1.57
N PRO A 54 -5.77 -1.80 1.37
CA PRO A 54 -4.53 -1.77 2.14
C PRO A 54 -4.74 -1.49 3.63
N GLY A 55 -5.87 -0.89 4.02
CA GLY A 55 -6.26 -0.68 5.42
C GLY A 55 -6.55 -1.97 6.20
N THR A 56 -6.55 -3.13 5.55
CA THR A 56 -6.73 -4.45 6.18
C THR A 56 -5.43 -5.22 6.41
N PHE A 57 -4.28 -4.63 6.01
CA PHE A 57 -2.98 -5.25 6.26
C PHE A 57 -2.71 -5.32 7.75
N THR A 58 -2.20 -6.47 8.19
CA THR A 58 -1.50 -6.50 9.46
C THR A 58 -0.12 -5.86 9.30
N LEU A 59 0.43 -5.36 10.41
CA LEU A 59 1.75 -4.74 10.42
C LEU A 59 2.86 -5.72 9.96
N ASP A 60 2.71 -7.02 10.23
CA ASP A 60 3.62 -8.06 9.76
C ASP A 60 3.54 -8.26 8.23
N GLU A 61 2.33 -8.32 7.68
CA GLU A 61 2.12 -8.45 6.23
C GLU A 61 2.67 -7.24 5.49
N LEU A 62 2.46 -6.03 6.04
CA LEU A 62 2.98 -4.80 5.47
C LEU A 62 4.52 -4.81 5.49
N ARG A 63 5.15 -5.18 6.61
CA ARG A 63 6.61 -5.30 6.71
C ARG A 63 7.18 -6.28 5.70
N LYS A 64 6.56 -7.45 5.55
CA LYS A 64 6.97 -8.46 4.55
C LYS A 64 6.89 -7.91 3.14
N LEU A 65 5.77 -7.24 2.81
CA LEU A 65 5.55 -6.65 1.49
C LEU A 65 6.58 -5.58 1.16
N VAL A 66 6.77 -4.63 2.08
CA VAL A 66 7.75 -3.53 1.99
C VAL A 66 9.16 -4.07 1.76
N ARG A 67 9.58 -5.03 2.58
CA ARG A 67 10.90 -5.66 2.47
C ARG A 67 11.08 -6.37 1.13
N SER A 68 10.06 -7.11 0.71
CA SER A 68 10.06 -7.85 -0.56
C SER A 68 10.16 -6.92 -1.77
N LEU A 69 9.48 -5.77 -1.71
CA LEU A 69 9.45 -4.78 -2.79
C LEU A 69 10.60 -3.77 -2.69
N HIS A 70 11.47 -3.90 -1.68
CA HIS A 70 12.56 -2.95 -1.40
C HIS A 70 12.06 -1.49 -1.35
N ILE A 71 10.88 -1.28 -0.75
CA ILE A 71 10.32 0.06 -0.60
C ILE A 71 11.13 0.79 0.48
N PRO A 72 11.75 1.92 0.17
CA PRO A 72 12.48 2.69 1.15
C PRO A 72 11.48 3.32 2.14
N PRO A 73 11.86 3.43 3.42
CA PRO A 73 10.97 3.96 4.45
C PRO A 73 10.50 5.39 4.12
N GLU A 74 11.32 6.20 3.48
CA GLU A 74 10.96 7.55 3.01
C GLU A 74 9.77 7.60 2.04
N ASP A 75 9.53 6.55 1.25
CA ASP A 75 8.37 6.47 0.35
C ASP A 75 7.12 5.88 1.03
N LEU A 76 7.29 5.34 2.25
CA LEU A 76 6.20 4.88 3.13
C LEU A 76 5.77 5.95 4.13
N LEU A 77 6.69 6.83 4.53
CA LEU A 77 6.46 7.87 5.52
C LEU A 77 5.39 8.89 5.09
N PRO A 78 5.28 9.34 3.83
CA PRO A 78 4.16 10.19 3.39
C PRO A 78 2.82 9.50 3.63
N ALA A 79 2.73 8.20 3.34
CA ALA A 79 1.53 7.40 3.57
C ALA A 79 1.18 7.24 5.05
N ILE A 80 2.16 7.26 5.97
CA ILE A 80 1.95 7.03 7.41
C ILE A 80 1.89 8.35 8.22
N TYR A 81 2.53 9.42 7.74
CA TYR A 81 2.79 10.66 8.51
C TYR A 81 2.22 11.95 7.91
N GLU A 82 1.60 11.97 6.71
CA GLU A 82 0.85 13.17 6.22
C GLU A 82 -0.46 13.47 7.01
N GLY A 83 -0.53 13.06 8.28
CA GLY A 83 -1.48 13.52 9.27
C GLY A 83 -0.93 14.52 10.30
N LYS A 84 0.39 14.83 10.30
CA LYS A 84 1.01 15.74 11.28
C LYS A 84 1.98 16.71 10.61
N GLY A 85 1.45 17.76 9.99
CA GLY A 85 2.32 18.77 9.38
C GLY A 85 1.61 19.85 8.57
N ARG A 86 0.56 20.45 9.11
CA ARG A 86 0.16 21.82 8.72
C ARG A 86 -0.08 22.61 10.00
N VAL A 87 0.97 23.31 10.45
CA VAL A 87 0.86 24.54 11.24
C VAL A 87 1.18 25.66 10.27
#